data_AF-A0A9N9II36-F1
#
_entry.id   AF-A0A9N9II36-F1
#
_cell.length_a   1.000
_cell.length_b   1.000
_cell.length_c   1.000
_cell.angle_alpha   90.00
_cell.angle_beta   90.00
_cell.angle_gamma   90.00
#
_symmetry.space_group_name_H-M   'P 1'
#
loop_
_entity.id
_entity.type
_entity.pdbx_description
1 polymer ?
#
loop_
_entity_poly.entity_id
_entity_poly.type
_entity_poly.pdbx_seq_one_letter_code
_entity_poly.pdbx_strand_id
1 'polypeptide(L)'
;EELILKQRGEIDNIVDFETNQPATIINGKVVKFSAEVFATALRRFIYRFLQGEIQKETDPLYLYICDPSMHFWPPIISELEDLEESFPESLLVNQAFEAYKYVMDQIEAHKQMVSLREQQIQNRLTNPEATNLP
;
A
#
# COMPACT_ATOMS: atom_id res chain seq x y z
N GLU A 1 5.14 9.88 -13.88
CA GLU A 1 4.40 9.22 -14.98
C GLU A 1 3.18 8.49 -14.43
N GLU A 2 2.13 8.31 -15.24
CA GLU A 2 0.93 7.55 -14.82
C GLU A 2 1.25 6.05 -14.68
N LEU A 3 0.62 5.40 -13.70
CA LEU A 3 0.68 3.95 -13.56
C LEU A 3 -0.12 3.22 -14.65
N ILE A 4 0.52 2.26 -15.31
CA ILE A 4 -0.16 1.33 -16.21
C ILE A 4 -0.90 0.24 -15.44
N LEU A 5 -1.84 -0.45 -16.09
CA LEU A 5 -2.65 -1.52 -15.48
C LEU A 5 -1.80 -2.62 -14.81
N LYS A 6 -0.67 -3.00 -15.42
CA LYS A 6 0.26 -3.98 -14.85
C LYS A 6 0.77 -3.53 -13.48
N GLN A 7 1.21 -2.28 -13.37
CA GLN A 7 1.77 -1.73 -12.13
C GLN A 7 0.72 -1.61 -11.03
N ARG A 8 -0.52 -1.22 -11.39
CA ARG A 8 -1.65 -1.21 -10.43
C ARG A 8 -1.90 -2.61 -9.87
N GLY A 9 -1.96 -3.62 -10.76
CA GLY A 9 -2.11 -5.01 -10.34
C GLY A 9 -0.95 -5.52 -9.48
N GLU A 10 0.29 -5.10 -9.75
CA GLU A 10 1.44 -5.43 -8.90
C GLU A 10 1.33 -4.80 -7.49
N ILE A 11 0.87 -3.55 -7.41
CA ILE A 11 0.60 -2.88 -6.12
C ILE A 11 -0.51 -3.62 -5.36
N ASP A 12 -1.63 -3.93 -6.02
CA ASP A 12 -2.74 -4.66 -5.41
C ASP A 12 -2.29 -6.05 -4.89
N ASN A 13 -1.35 -6.68 -5.59
CA ASN A 13 -0.80 -7.98 -5.20
C ASN A 13 0.08 -7.93 -3.96
N ILE A 14 0.68 -6.79 -3.62
CA ILE A 14 1.55 -6.67 -2.44
C ILE A 14 0.94 -5.88 -1.30
N VAL A 15 -0.21 -5.22 -1.50
CA VAL A 15 -0.89 -4.44 -0.45
C VAL A 15 -2.07 -5.21 0.15
N ASP A 16 -2.27 -5.04 1.45
CA ASP A 16 -3.39 -5.55 2.24
C ASP A 16 -4.07 -4.36 2.95
N PHE A 17 -5.38 -4.20 2.72
CA PHE A 17 -6.19 -3.10 3.23
C PHE A 17 -6.92 -3.45 4.53
N GLU A 18 -6.92 -4.72 4.94
CA GLU A 18 -7.69 -5.22 6.09
C GLU A 18 -6.81 -5.48 7.31
N THR A 19 -5.50 -5.62 7.12
CA THR A 19 -4.57 -5.94 8.21
C THR A 19 -4.27 -4.75 9.12
N ASN A 20 -4.24 -5.01 10.43
CA ASN A 20 -3.77 -4.09 11.46
C ASN A 20 -2.27 -4.24 11.76
N GLN A 21 -1.60 -5.24 11.17
CA GLN A 21 -0.16 -5.43 11.31
C GLN A 21 0.59 -4.65 10.23
N PRO A 22 1.84 -4.21 10.45
CA PRO A 22 2.59 -3.45 9.44
C PRO A 22 2.78 -4.20 8.11
N ALA A 23 2.91 -5.52 8.19
CA ALA A 23 3.02 -6.43 7.06
C ALA A 23 2.67 -7.86 7.50
N THR A 24 2.27 -8.69 6.54
CA THR A 24 2.23 -10.15 6.67
C THR A 24 3.59 -10.69 6.25
N ILE A 25 4.31 -11.28 7.19
CA ILE A 25 5.65 -11.84 6.98
C ILE A 25 5.56 -13.36 7.11
N ILE A 26 6.01 -14.09 6.09
CA ILE A 26 6.05 -15.55 6.07
C ILE A 26 7.49 -15.98 5.79
N ASN A 27 8.05 -16.83 6.66
CA ASN A 27 9.43 -17.31 6.55
C ASN A 27 10.46 -16.17 6.38
N GLY A 28 10.27 -15.04 7.08
CA GLY A 28 11.17 -13.89 7.00
C GLY A 28 10.98 -12.99 5.77
N LYS A 29 10.02 -13.28 4.89
CA LYS A 29 9.73 -12.48 3.69
C LYS A 29 8.39 -11.76 3.80
N VAL A 30 8.34 -10.50 3.35
CA VAL A 30 7.06 -9.78 3.25
C VAL A 30 6.24 -10.38 2.11
N VAL A 31 5.03 -10.83 2.43
CA VAL A 31 4.07 -11.29 1.42
C VAL A 31 3.05 -10.20 1.11
N LYS A 32 2.68 -9.41 2.12
CA LYS A 32 1.81 -8.25 1.99
C LYS A 32 2.24 -7.14 2.92
N PHE A 33 2.23 -5.90 2.46
CA PHE A 33 2.34 -4.70 3.28
C PHE A 33 0.95 -4.23 3.68
N SER A 34 0.79 -3.69 4.89
CA SER A 34 -0.39 -2.88 5.18
C SER A 34 -0.44 -1.69 4.24
N ALA A 35 -1.61 -1.39 3.70
CA ALA A 35 -1.82 -0.26 2.80
C ALA A 35 -1.35 1.07 3.41
N GLU A 36 -1.66 1.30 4.68
CA GLU A 36 -1.27 2.52 5.40
C GLU A 36 0.26 2.61 5.59
N VAL A 37 0.92 1.48 5.88
CA VAL A 37 2.38 1.42 6.02
C VAL A 37 3.08 1.62 4.68
N PHE A 38 2.58 0.99 3.63
CA PHE A 38 3.08 1.14 2.26
C PHE A 38 2.94 2.59 1.77
N ALA A 39 1.76 3.20 1.93
CA ALA A 39 1.52 4.60 1.61
C ALA A 39 2.41 5.54 2.42
N THR A 40 2.65 5.23 3.70
CA THR A 40 3.56 6.00 4.56
C THR A 40 5.01 5.93 4.07
N ALA A 41 5.49 4.76 3.67
CA ALA A 41 6.83 4.59 3.11
C ALA A 41 7.00 5.39 1.81
N LEU A 42 6.03 5.31 0.88
CA LEU A 42 6.02 6.10 -0.34
C LEU A 42 6.01 7.61 -0.06
N ARG A 43 5.16 8.05 0.87
CA ARG A 43 5.10 9.46 1.29
C ARG A 43 6.45 9.93 1.80
N ARG A 44 7.09 9.17 2.69
CA ARG A 44 8.42 9.50 3.23
C ARG A 44 9.48 9.54 2.12
N PHE A 45 9.46 8.58 1.20
CA PHE A 45 10.34 8.55 0.04
C PHE A 45 10.18 9.83 -0.80
N ILE A 46 8.96 10.21 -1.15
CA ILE A 46 8.67 11.42 -1.93
C ILE A 46 9.19 12.68 -1.22
N TYR A 47 8.93 12.82 0.09
CA TYR A 47 9.31 14.03 0.82
C TYR A 47 10.80 14.11 1.18
N ARG A 48 11.51 12.99 1.32
CA ARG A 48 12.91 12.98 1.78
C ARG A 48 13.91 12.71 0.67
N PHE A 49 13.55 11.92 -0.33
CA PHE A 49 14.45 11.48 -1.39
C PHE A 49 14.29 12.32 -2.66
N LEU A 50 13.05 12.57 -3.11
CA LEU A 50 12.80 13.32 -4.35
C LEU A 50 13.02 14.83 -4.25
N GLN A 51 13.42 15.35 -3.08
CA GLN A 51 13.78 16.76 -2.90
C GLN A 51 15.23 17.06 -3.33
N GLY A 52 16.03 16.05 -3.69
CA GLY A 52 17.42 16.20 -4.14
C GLY A 52 17.59 16.53 -5.63
N GLU A 53 18.77 17.03 -6.01
CA GLU A 53 19.09 17.52 -7.36
C GLU A 53 19.35 16.42 -8.41
N ILE A 54 19.63 15.17 -8.01
CA ILE A 54 19.88 14.06 -8.95
C ILE A 54 18.72 13.08 -8.85
N GLN A 55 17.75 13.21 -9.75
CA GLN A 55 16.62 12.29 -9.82
C GLN A 55 16.90 11.21 -10.87
N LYS A 56 17.16 9.99 -10.40
CA LYS A 56 17.29 8.78 -11.23
C LYS A 56 15.89 8.25 -11.56
N GLU A 57 15.14 9.09 -12.26
CA GLU A 57 13.69 8.96 -12.47
C GLU A 57 13.25 7.61 -13.05
N THR A 58 14.07 7.02 -13.91
CA THR A 58 13.79 5.76 -14.60
C THR A 58 14.34 4.53 -13.88
N ASP A 59 14.98 4.70 -12.73
CA ASP A 59 15.47 3.55 -11.97
C ASP A 59 14.31 2.83 -11.26
N PRO A 60 14.43 1.51 -11.04
CA PRO A 60 13.50 0.79 -10.19
C PRO A 60 13.42 1.40 -8.79
N LEU A 61 12.20 1.64 -8.32
CA LEU A 61 11.94 2.30 -7.04
C LEU A 61 12.47 1.46 -5.85
N TYR A 62 12.40 0.13 -5.95
CA TYR A 62 12.83 -0.77 -4.88
C TYR A 62 14.28 -0.56 -4.46
N LEU A 63 15.16 -0.14 -5.39
CA LEU A 63 16.58 0.13 -5.12
C LEU A 63 16.79 1.22 -4.07
N TYR A 64 15.80 2.09 -3.88
CA TYR A 64 15.89 3.23 -2.99
C TYR A 64 14.92 3.12 -1.81
N ILE A 65 13.67 2.74 -2.07
CA ILE A 65 12.65 2.69 -1.03
C ILE A 65 12.93 1.55 -0.04
N CYS A 66 13.60 0.47 -0.46
CA CYS A 66 13.96 -0.66 0.40
C CYS A 66 15.30 -0.48 1.13
N ASP A 67 16.03 0.62 0.93
CA ASP A 67 17.29 0.88 1.62
C ASP A 67 17.07 1.02 3.15
N PRO A 68 17.64 0.13 3.97
CA PRO A 68 17.44 0.15 5.43
C PRO A 68 17.99 1.42 6.09
N SER A 69 19.01 2.07 5.50
CA SER A 69 19.63 3.29 6.04
C SER A 69 18.73 4.52 5.92
N MET A 70 17.72 4.46 5.04
CA MET A 70 16.81 5.57 4.79
C MET A 70 15.67 5.63 5.80
N HIS A 71 15.38 4.53 6.51
CA HIS A 71 14.32 4.43 7.51
C HIS A 71 12.93 4.85 6.97
N PHE A 72 12.60 4.43 5.74
CA PHE A 72 11.26 4.65 5.16
C PHE A 72 10.23 3.71 5.79
N TRP A 73 10.62 2.47 6.06
CA TRP A 73 9.79 1.42 6.64
C TRP A 73 9.96 1.34 8.18
N PRO A 74 8.98 0.75 8.89
CA PRO A 74 9.15 0.32 10.28
C PRO A 74 10.31 -0.69 10.44
N PRO A 75 11.00 -0.76 11.60
CA PRO A 75 12.13 -1.66 11.84
C PRO A 75 11.87 -3.13 11.46
N ILE A 76 10.69 -3.65 11.82
CA ILE A 76 10.26 -5.03 11.51
C ILE A 76 10.23 -5.35 10.00
N ILE A 77 10.17 -4.33 9.15
CA ILE A 77 10.21 -4.46 7.68
C ILE A 77 11.60 -4.08 7.15
N SER A 78 12.19 -2.98 7.63
CA SER A 78 13.48 -2.50 7.10
C SER A 78 14.66 -3.40 7.46
N GLU A 79 14.56 -4.24 8.49
CA GLU A 79 15.63 -5.15 8.90
C GLU A 79 15.61 -6.50 8.16
N LEU A 80 14.68 -6.71 7.23
CA LEU A 80 14.60 -7.94 6.43
C LEU A 80 15.65 -7.93 5.32
N GLU A 81 16.39 -9.04 5.19
CA GLU A 81 17.52 -9.16 4.25
C GLU A 81 17.09 -9.04 2.77
N ASP A 82 15.89 -9.51 2.41
CA ASP A 82 15.41 -9.61 1.02
C ASP A 82 14.13 -8.77 0.80
N LEU A 83 14.05 -7.58 1.40
CA LEU A 83 12.87 -6.71 1.29
C LEU A 83 12.55 -6.33 -0.16
N GLU A 84 13.58 -6.09 -0.97
CA GLU A 84 13.48 -5.77 -2.38
C GLU A 84 12.79 -6.86 -3.20
N GLU A 85 12.97 -8.13 -2.86
CA GLU A 85 12.32 -9.24 -3.58
C GLU A 85 10.81 -9.31 -3.35
N SER A 86 10.31 -8.55 -2.37
CA SER A 86 8.89 -8.42 -2.05
C SER A 86 8.25 -7.22 -2.76
N PHE A 87 9.05 -6.42 -3.49
CA PHE A 87 8.62 -5.18 -4.10
C PHE A 87 8.51 -5.31 -5.63
N PRO A 88 7.65 -4.52 -6.31
CA PRO A 88 7.47 -4.65 -7.75
C PRO A 88 8.67 -4.06 -8.51
N GLU A 89 9.30 -4.87 -9.35
CA GLU A 89 10.43 -4.43 -10.19
C GLU A 89 10.04 -3.37 -11.22
N SER A 90 8.75 -3.35 -11.63
CA SER A 90 8.30 -2.47 -12.72
C SER A 90 7.93 -1.05 -12.27
N LEU A 91 7.93 -0.78 -10.97
CA LEU A 91 7.62 0.54 -10.43
C LEU A 91 8.89 1.40 -10.40
N LEU A 92 8.85 2.54 -11.07
CA LEU A 92 10.00 3.45 -11.21
C LEU A 92 9.94 4.62 -10.22
N VAL A 93 11.08 5.27 -10.01
CA VAL A 93 11.21 6.43 -9.11
C VAL A 93 10.23 7.55 -9.49
N ASN A 94 10.09 7.87 -10.77
CA ASN A 94 9.18 8.91 -11.28
C ASN A 94 7.68 8.57 -11.17
N GLN A 95 7.35 7.36 -10.72
CA GLN A 95 5.99 6.86 -10.50
C GLN A 95 5.65 6.77 -9.01
N ALA A 96 6.58 7.08 -8.10
CA ALA A 96 6.35 6.99 -6.66
C ALA A 96 5.15 7.83 -6.19
N PHE A 97 4.97 9.03 -6.73
CA PHE A 97 3.82 9.89 -6.40
C PHE A 97 2.49 9.30 -6.89
N GLU A 98 2.44 8.78 -8.12
CA GLU A 98 1.22 8.15 -8.65
C GLU A 98 0.90 6.84 -7.91
N ALA A 99 1.90 6.07 -7.51
CA ALA A 99 1.71 4.91 -6.63
C ALA A 99 1.15 5.30 -5.26
N TYR A 100 1.68 6.37 -4.65
CA TYR A 100 1.15 6.88 -3.38
C TYR A 100 -0.32 7.28 -3.52
N LYS A 101 -0.65 8.07 -4.54
CA LYS A 101 -2.01 8.51 -4.81
C LYS A 101 -2.94 7.32 -5.04
N TYR A 102 -2.54 6.37 -5.88
CA TYR A 102 -3.32 5.17 -6.16
C TYR A 102 -3.65 4.39 -4.88
N VAL A 103 -2.65 4.12 -4.03
CA VAL A 103 -2.86 3.40 -2.77
C VAL A 103 -3.77 4.18 -1.82
N MET A 104 -3.60 5.50 -1.70
CA MET A 104 -4.47 6.34 -0.89
C MET A 104 -5.93 6.33 -1.37
N ASP A 105 -6.15 6.38 -2.68
CA ASP A 105 -7.49 6.29 -3.27
C ASP A 105 -8.13 4.92 -2.96
N GLN A 106 -7.36 3.83 -3.03
CA GLN A 106 -7.84 2.49 -2.66
C GLN A 106 -8.14 2.35 -1.16
N ILE A 107 -7.30 2.94 -0.29
CA ILE A 107 -7.55 2.99 1.17
C ILE A 107 -8.89 3.67 1.45
N GLU A 108 -9.14 4.83 0.82
CA GLU A 108 -10.38 5.58 1.02
C GLU A 108 -11.59 4.80 0.49
N ALA A 109 -11.49 4.21 -0.71
CA ALA A 109 -12.54 3.37 -1.27
C ALA A 109 -12.87 2.16 -0.37
N HIS A 110 -11.84 1.52 0.20
CA HIS A 110 -12.00 0.40 1.13
C HIS A 110 -12.72 0.85 2.41
N LYS A 111 -12.31 1.98 3.02
CA LYS A 111 -12.96 2.55 4.22
C LYS A 111 -14.44 2.82 3.98
N GLN A 112 -14.78 3.41 2.84
CA GLN A 112 -16.17 3.66 2.44
C GLN A 112 -16.97 2.36 2.29
N MET A 113 -16.39 1.35 1.64
CA MET A 113 -17.03 0.04 1.46
C MET A 113 -17.31 -0.64 2.81
N VAL A 114 -16.34 -0.63 3.73
CA VAL A 114 -16.48 -1.21 5.08
C VAL A 114 -17.58 -0.48 5.84
N SER A 115 -17.55 0.86 5.85
CA SER A 115 -18.57 1.67 6.54
C SER A 115 -19.99 1.40 5.99
N LEU A 116 -20.15 1.30 4.67
CA LEU A 116 -21.44 0.96 4.06
C LEU A 116 -21.92 -0.44 4.47
N ARG A 117 -21.01 -1.41 4.52
CA ARG A 117 -21.33 -2.78 4.94
C ARG A 117 -21.76 -2.84 6.40
N GLU A 118 -21.08 -2.11 7.28
CA GLU A 118 -21.44 -2.00 8.70
C GLU A 118 -22.82 -1.37 8.88
N GLN A 119 -23.12 -0.29 8.14
CA GLN A 119 -24.45 0.33 8.15
C GLN A 119 -25.54 -0.64 7.70
N GLN A 120 -25.29 -1.41 6.64
CA GLN A 120 -26.25 -2.43 6.15
C GLN A 120 -26.49 -3.53 7.19
N ILE A 121 -25.44 -4.02 7.86
CA ILE A 121 -25.55 -5.02 8.92
C ILE A 121 -26.36 -4.44 10.09
N GLN A 122 -26.05 -3.21 10.51
CA GLN A 122 -26.74 -2.56 11.62
C GLN A 122 -28.22 -2.35 11.30
N ASN A 123 -28.56 -1.92 10.08
CA ASN A 123 -29.95 -1.76 9.65
C ASN A 123 -30.73 -3.09 9.67
N ARG A 124 -30.09 -4.21 9.31
CA ARG A 124 -30.71 -5.55 9.40
C ARG A 124 -30.94 -5.97 10.85
N LEU A 125 -30.02 -5.64 11.75
CA LEU A 125 -30.15 -5.97 13.18
C LEU A 125 -31.23 -5.13 13.87
N THR A 126 -31.38 -3.85 13.49
CA THR A 126 -32.33 -2.92 14.11
C THR A 126 -33.72 -2.92 13.46
N ASN A 127 -33.87 -3.46 12.24
CA ASN A 127 -35.15 -3.55 11.55
C ASN A 127 -35.34 -4.90 10.82
N PRO A 128 -35.53 -6.01 11.57
CA PRO A 128 -35.61 -7.36 11.00
C PRO A 128 -36.85 -7.59 10.10
N GLU A 129 -37.90 -6.77 10.25
CA GLU A 129 -39.15 -6.88 9.46
C GLU A 129 -39.02 -6.38 8.01
N ALA A 130 -37.99 -5.59 7.68
CA ALA A 130 -37.75 -5.11 6.31
C ALA A 130 -37.29 -6.23 5.34
N THR A 131 -37.02 -7.44 5.85
CA THR A 131 -36.57 -8.60 5.06
C THR A 131 -37.71 -9.48 4.55
N ASN A 132 -38.95 -9.22 4.99
CA ASN A 132 -40.15 -9.94 4.54
C ASN A 132 -41.13 -8.95 3.90
N LEU A 133 -40.89 -8.58 2.64
CA LEU A 133 -41.99 -8.25 1.75
C LEU A 133 -42.05 -9.30 0.62
N PRO A 134 -43.28 -9.72 0.23
CA PRO A 134 -43.52 -10.84 -0.68
C PRO A 134 -42.97 -10.64 -2.09
#